data_AF-V4BBP7-F1
#
_entry.id   AF-V4BBP7-F1
#
_cell.length_a   1.000
_cell.length_b   1.000
_cell.length_c   1.000
_cell.angle_alpha   90.00
_cell.angle_beta   90.00
_cell.angle_gamma   90.00
#
_symmetry.space_group_name_H-M   'P 1'
#
loop_
_entity.id
_entity.type
_entity.pdbx_description
1 polymer ?
#
loop_
_entity_poly.entity_id
_entity_poly.type
_entity_poly.pdbx_seq_one_letter_code
_entity_poly.pdbx_strand_id
1 'polypeptide(L)'
;MATNGLFVGLIVLLTVTQVYTTCVIPTALQGTWDVQGRTNTLTFTSSMLVGVKLDQFPNIVFNCFTHSGNEFVFRSNLEELFGVSVKIYFCLDFDQVSSSEYKMYELTHKVGLYYEDRARAFLLSDDPNVTKADVCQLSRSTVTPRIMIKR
;
A
#
# COMPACT_ATOMS: atom_id res chain seq x y z
N MET A 1 28.49 -62.63 4.22
CA MET A 1 28.91 -61.39 3.54
C MET A 1 27.69 -60.79 2.84
N ALA A 2 27.53 -59.47 2.95
CA ALA A 2 26.62 -58.57 2.25
C ALA A 2 25.10 -58.67 2.54
N THR A 3 24.67 -57.91 3.55
CA THR A 3 23.33 -57.33 3.71
C THR A 3 23.15 -56.16 2.73
N ASN A 4 22.15 -56.21 1.86
CA ASN A 4 21.74 -55.05 1.05
C ASN A 4 20.31 -54.64 1.45
N GLY A 5 20.23 -53.72 2.40
CA GLY A 5 18.99 -53.02 2.76
C GLY A 5 18.68 -51.96 1.71
N LEU A 6 17.50 -52.04 1.11
CA LEU A 6 17.00 -51.04 0.18
C LEU A 6 16.23 -49.98 0.97
N PHE A 7 16.84 -48.81 1.19
CA PHE A 7 16.18 -47.62 1.72
C PHE A 7 15.32 -47.00 0.60
N VAL A 8 14.00 -47.14 0.70
CA VAL A 8 13.06 -46.39 -0.15
C VAL A 8 12.87 -45.01 0.48
N GLY A 9 13.60 -44.03 -0.03
CA GLY A 9 13.46 -42.62 0.36
C GLY A 9 12.15 -42.05 -0.20
N LEU A 10 11.25 -41.67 0.70
CA LEU A 10 10.02 -40.93 0.37
C LEU A 10 10.38 -39.48 0.02
N ILE A 11 10.46 -39.16 -1.27
CA ILE A 11 10.62 -37.77 -1.72
C ILE A 11 9.24 -37.11 -1.68
N VAL A 12 8.97 -36.37 -0.60
CA VAL A 12 7.82 -35.46 -0.52
C VAL A 12 8.13 -34.22 -1.35
N LEU A 13 7.62 -34.17 -2.59
CA LEU A 13 7.60 -32.94 -3.38
C LEU A 13 6.59 -31.96 -2.75
N LEU A 14 7.09 -31.07 -1.89
CA LEU A 14 6.38 -29.87 -1.48
C LEU A 14 6.25 -28.95 -2.70
N THR A 15 5.13 -29.03 -3.40
CA THR A 15 4.73 -28.00 -4.36
C THR A 15 4.44 -26.73 -3.58
N VAL A 16 5.39 -25.80 -3.58
CA VAL A 16 5.18 -24.42 -3.10
C VAL A 16 4.20 -23.77 -4.06
N THR A 17 2.90 -23.87 -3.75
CA THR A 17 1.90 -23.00 -4.38
C THR A 17 2.23 -21.59 -3.93
N GLN A 18 2.81 -20.78 -4.83
CA GLN A 18 2.97 -19.36 -4.59
C GLN A 18 1.56 -18.79 -4.39
N VAL A 19 1.19 -18.54 -3.14
CA VAL A 19 0.00 -17.77 -2.83
C VAL A 19 0.34 -16.35 -3.28
N TYR A 20 -0.10 -15.98 -4.48
CA TYR A 20 -0.20 -14.58 -4.85
C TYR A 20 -1.24 -13.97 -3.92
N THR A 21 -0.81 -13.47 -2.77
CA THR A 21 -1.67 -12.68 -1.90
C THR A 21 -2.01 -11.42 -2.67
N THR A 22 -3.17 -11.39 -3.32
CA THR A 22 -3.72 -10.17 -3.88
C THR A 22 -3.93 -9.20 -2.71
N CYS A 23 -3.43 -7.98 -2.84
CA CYS A 23 -3.66 -6.95 -1.84
C CYS A 23 -5.14 -6.61 -1.83
N VAL A 24 -5.86 -7.05 -0.78
CA VAL A 24 -7.30 -6.85 -0.64
C VAL A 24 -7.57 -5.97 0.56
N ILE A 25 -8.31 -4.88 0.32
CA ILE A 25 -8.71 -3.93 1.34
C ILE A 25 -9.92 -4.50 2.11
N PRO A 26 -9.87 -4.57 3.46
CA PRO A 26 -10.96 -5.09 4.27
C PRO A 26 -12.29 -4.38 4.01
N THR A 27 -13.40 -5.12 4.01
CA THR A 27 -14.75 -4.59 3.76
C THR A 27 -15.15 -3.48 4.74
N ALA A 28 -14.63 -3.50 5.97
CA ALA A 28 -14.87 -2.45 6.95
C ALA A 28 -14.32 -1.07 6.50
N LEU A 29 -13.17 -1.07 5.82
CA LEU A 29 -12.53 0.14 5.26
C LEU A 29 -13.14 0.55 3.92
N GLN A 30 -13.83 -0.35 3.21
CA GLN A 30 -14.45 -0.03 1.93
C GLN A 30 -15.58 1.00 2.08
N GLY A 31 -15.73 1.87 1.09
CA GLY A 31 -16.67 2.98 1.08
C GLY A 31 -15.99 4.34 0.98
N THR A 32 -16.75 5.39 1.19
CA THR A 32 -16.31 6.78 1.05
C THR A 32 -16.13 7.41 2.43
N TRP A 33 -15.03 8.13 2.60
CA TRP A 33 -14.57 8.68 3.87
C TRP A 33 -14.26 10.16 3.75
N ASP A 34 -14.76 10.93 4.71
CA ASP A 34 -14.27 12.28 4.99
C ASP A 34 -13.01 12.18 5.84
N VAL A 35 -11.94 12.87 5.42
CA VAL A 35 -10.64 12.81 6.08
C VAL A 35 -10.28 14.18 6.62
N GLN A 36 -9.98 14.25 7.92
CA GLN A 36 -9.60 15.48 8.58
C GLN A 36 -8.38 16.14 7.90
N GLY A 37 -8.53 17.43 7.60
CA GLY A 37 -7.49 18.22 6.94
C GLY A 37 -7.31 17.91 5.45
N ARG A 38 -8.28 17.25 4.81
CA ARG A 38 -8.41 17.15 3.35
C ARG A 38 -9.73 17.78 2.90
N THR A 39 -9.75 18.38 1.72
CA THR A 39 -10.96 18.98 1.13
C THR A 39 -11.77 17.98 0.30
N ASN A 40 -11.15 16.85 -0.06
CA ASN A 40 -11.70 15.76 -0.86
C ASN A 40 -11.95 14.52 0.01
N THR A 41 -12.89 13.69 -0.43
CA THR A 41 -13.10 12.36 0.16
C THR A 41 -12.11 11.34 -0.39
N LEU A 42 -11.88 10.29 0.39
CA LEU A 42 -11.22 9.07 -0.06
C LEU A 42 -12.25 7.96 -0.23
N THR A 43 -12.18 7.24 -1.35
CA THR A 43 -13.05 6.08 -1.60
C THR A 43 -12.19 4.83 -1.75
N PHE A 44 -12.43 3.86 -0.88
CA PHE A 44 -11.77 2.56 -0.89
C PHE A 44 -12.71 1.51 -1.50
N THR A 45 -12.20 0.75 -2.46
CA THR A 45 -12.83 -0.47 -2.99
C THR A 45 -12.07 -1.69 -2.46
N SER A 46 -12.35 -2.89 -2.96
CA SER A 46 -11.60 -4.09 -2.56
C SER A 46 -10.12 -4.05 -2.97
N SER A 47 -9.74 -3.26 -3.98
CA SER A 47 -8.37 -3.24 -4.52
C SER A 47 -7.86 -1.85 -4.88
N MET A 48 -8.65 -0.79 -4.71
CA MET A 48 -8.29 0.57 -5.13
C MET A 48 -8.63 1.62 -4.08
N LEU A 49 -7.86 2.70 -4.12
CA LEU A 49 -8.08 3.95 -3.42
C LEU A 49 -8.20 5.08 -4.45
N VAL A 50 -9.32 5.78 -4.38
CA VAL A 50 -9.67 6.89 -5.27
C VAL A 50 -9.83 8.17 -4.46
N GLY A 51 -9.57 9.31 -5.10
CA GLY A 51 -9.80 10.63 -4.52
C GLY A 51 -8.55 11.22 -3.88
N VAL A 52 -7.40 10.54 -3.92
CA VAL A 52 -6.12 11.17 -3.54
C VAL A 52 -5.78 12.25 -4.56
N LYS A 53 -5.53 13.46 -4.07
CA LYS A 53 -5.05 14.57 -4.88
C LYS A 53 -3.59 14.81 -4.54
N LEU A 54 -2.76 14.90 -5.56
CA LEU A 54 -1.41 15.43 -5.48
C LEU A 54 -1.36 16.66 -6.38
N ASP A 55 -0.56 17.67 -6.05
CA ASP A 55 -0.54 18.92 -6.81
C ASP A 55 -0.33 18.75 -8.32
N GLN A 56 0.53 17.82 -8.72
CA GLN A 56 0.79 17.53 -10.12
C GLN A 56 -0.15 16.49 -10.71
N PHE A 57 -0.96 15.82 -9.87
CA PHE A 57 -1.82 14.73 -10.27
C PHE A 57 -3.15 14.76 -9.50
N PRO A 58 -4.11 15.57 -9.96
CA PRO A 58 -5.33 15.82 -9.19
C PRO A 58 -6.30 14.64 -9.15
N ASN A 59 -6.12 13.60 -9.99
CA ASN A 59 -7.07 12.50 -10.14
C ASN A 59 -6.38 11.13 -10.35
N ILE A 60 -5.41 10.78 -9.49
CA ILE A 60 -4.79 9.44 -9.57
C ILE A 60 -5.70 8.40 -8.92
N VAL A 61 -5.84 7.26 -9.62
CA VAL A 61 -6.35 6.02 -9.03
C VAL A 61 -5.18 5.19 -8.55
N PHE A 62 -5.20 4.81 -7.28
CA PHE A 62 -4.19 3.94 -6.69
C PHE A 62 -4.73 2.54 -6.50
N ASN A 63 -3.93 1.55 -6.84
CA ASN A 63 -4.18 0.15 -6.59
C ASN A 63 -3.50 -0.29 -5.29
N CYS A 64 -4.14 -1.17 -4.54
CA CYS A 64 -3.54 -1.89 -3.41
C CYS A 64 -2.38 -2.73 -3.97
N PHE A 65 -1.16 -2.43 -3.56
CA PHE A 65 0.04 -3.09 -4.04
C PHE A 65 0.46 -4.23 -3.13
N THR A 66 0.58 -3.96 -1.83
CA THR A 66 0.86 -4.95 -0.80
C THR A 66 0.35 -4.46 0.55
N HIS A 67 0.17 -5.35 1.52
CA HIS A 67 -0.21 -4.98 2.88
C HIS A 67 0.41 -5.92 3.90
N SER A 68 0.44 -5.48 5.15
CA SER A 68 0.95 -6.23 6.29
C SER A 68 0.22 -5.78 7.55
N GLY A 69 -0.69 -6.60 8.05
CA GLY A 69 -1.60 -6.17 9.11
C GLY A 69 -2.45 -5.00 8.65
N ASN A 70 -2.35 -3.87 9.36
CA ASN A 70 -3.11 -2.66 9.08
C ASN A 70 -2.37 -1.66 8.16
N GLU A 71 -1.15 -1.98 7.75
CA GLU A 71 -0.36 -1.16 6.83
C GLU A 71 -0.61 -1.59 5.39
N PHE A 72 -1.00 -0.65 4.53
CA PHE A 72 -1.30 -0.82 3.12
C PHE A 72 -0.43 0.09 2.27
N VAL A 73 0.19 -0.50 1.25
CA VAL A 73 0.90 0.25 0.22
C VAL A 73 0.01 0.38 -0.99
N PHE A 74 -0.16 1.62 -1.42
CA PHE A 74 -0.92 2.00 -2.60
C PHE A 74 0.04 2.40 -3.72
N ARG A 75 -0.29 2.04 -4.95
CA ARG A 75 0.52 2.29 -6.14
C ARG A 75 -0.35 2.80 -7.29
N SER A 76 0.05 3.90 -7.91
CA SER A 76 -0.62 4.45 -9.08
C SER A 76 -0.52 3.51 -10.29
N ASN A 77 -1.23 3.86 -11.36
CA ASN A 77 -0.85 3.39 -12.68
C ASN A 77 0.47 4.05 -13.11
N LEU A 78 0.90 3.80 -14.35
CA LEU A 78 2.02 4.54 -14.90
C LEU A 78 1.59 5.99 -15.12
N GLU A 79 2.29 6.91 -14.47
CA GLU A 79 2.08 8.35 -14.59
C GLU A 79 3.28 8.98 -15.30
N GLU A 80 3.09 10.12 -15.94
CA GLU A 80 4.16 10.88 -16.58
C GLU A 80 4.46 12.15 -15.80
N LEU A 81 5.72 12.32 -15.40
CA LEU A 81 6.21 13.50 -14.70
C LEU A 81 7.41 14.06 -15.46
N PHE A 82 7.26 15.27 -16.02
CA PHE A 82 8.31 15.95 -16.79
C PHE A 82 8.90 15.09 -17.93
N GLY A 83 8.06 14.33 -18.66
CA GLY A 83 8.51 13.46 -19.73
C GLY A 83 9.08 12.11 -19.27
N VAL A 84 9.05 11.84 -17.97
CA VAL A 84 9.56 10.60 -17.37
C VAL A 84 8.41 9.76 -16.81
N SER A 85 8.43 8.48 -17.15
CA SER A 85 7.50 7.47 -16.69
C SER A 85 7.77 7.06 -15.25
N VAL A 86 6.83 7.34 -14.34
CA VAL A 86 6.95 7.09 -12.90
C VAL A 86 5.78 6.28 -12.36
N LYS A 87 6.03 5.54 -11.28
CA LYS A 87 4.97 5.00 -10.42
C LYS A 87 5.02 5.69 -9.08
N ILE A 88 3.86 6.15 -8.62
CA ILE A 88 3.71 6.87 -7.37
C ILE A 88 3.18 5.90 -6.32
N TYR A 89 3.78 5.93 -5.14
CA TYR A 89 3.43 5.09 -4.02
C TYR A 89 3.19 5.92 -2.77
N PHE A 90 2.36 5.41 -1.88
CA PHE A 90 2.32 5.85 -0.50
C PHE A 90 1.86 4.71 0.40
N CYS A 91 2.19 4.82 1.67
CA CYS A 91 1.87 3.86 2.70
C CYS A 91 0.86 4.48 3.67
N LEU A 92 -0.26 3.81 3.86
CA LEU A 92 -1.25 4.16 4.88
C LEU A 92 -1.33 3.06 5.90
N ASP A 93 -1.59 3.46 7.12
CA ASP A 93 -1.90 2.53 8.19
C ASP A 93 -3.16 2.98 8.93
N PHE A 94 -3.98 2.00 9.33
CA PHE A 94 -5.32 2.25 9.85
C PHE A 94 -5.50 1.67 11.24
N ASP A 95 -6.02 2.48 12.16
CA ASP A 95 -6.51 2.02 13.45
C ASP A 95 -8.01 2.25 13.57
N GLN A 96 -8.75 1.17 13.76
CA GLN A 96 -10.19 1.24 13.92
C GLN A 96 -10.54 1.88 15.26
N VAL A 97 -11.38 2.92 15.22
CA VAL A 97 -11.99 3.54 16.40
C VAL A 97 -13.42 3.00 16.58
N SER A 98 -14.16 2.90 15.47
CA SER A 98 -15.50 2.31 15.43
C SER A 98 -15.79 1.71 14.05
N SER A 99 -17.01 1.22 13.79
CA SER A 99 -17.40 0.75 12.46
C SER A 99 -17.42 1.86 11.39
N SER A 100 -17.50 3.13 11.80
CA SER A 100 -17.60 4.30 10.91
C SER A 100 -16.47 5.32 11.14
N GLU A 101 -15.45 4.97 11.94
CA GLU A 101 -14.37 5.89 12.27
C GLU A 101 -13.02 5.16 12.37
N TYR A 102 -12.01 5.74 11.73
CA TYR A 102 -10.62 5.25 11.75
C TYR A 102 -9.64 6.39 11.99
N LYS A 103 -8.52 6.08 12.62
CA LYS A 103 -7.30 6.89 12.53
C LYS A 103 -6.48 6.42 11.34
N MET A 104 -6.04 7.36 10.52
CA MET A 104 -5.19 7.12 9.36
C MET A 104 -3.82 7.73 9.56
N TYR A 105 -2.78 6.91 9.44
CA TYR A 105 -1.38 7.31 9.52
C TYR A 105 -0.75 7.24 8.12
N GLU A 106 -0.20 8.35 7.65
CA GLU A 106 0.50 8.43 6.36
C GLU A 106 1.98 8.10 6.59
N LEU A 107 2.41 6.87 6.30
CA LEU A 107 3.74 6.37 6.69
C LEU A 107 4.83 6.57 5.63
N THR A 108 4.58 7.40 4.61
CA THR A 108 5.56 7.80 3.59
C THR A 108 6.08 9.20 3.87
N HIS A 109 7.36 9.46 3.55
CA HIS A 109 7.92 10.80 3.64
C HIS A 109 7.25 11.77 2.68
N LYS A 110 7.33 13.08 2.99
CA LYS A 110 6.92 14.14 2.06
C LYS A 110 7.90 14.22 0.89
N VAL A 111 7.39 14.54 -0.30
CA VAL A 111 8.23 14.69 -1.52
C VAL A 111 9.01 16.01 -1.54
N GLY A 112 8.73 16.95 -0.63
CA GLY A 112 9.48 18.19 -0.52
C GLY A 112 9.10 19.06 0.67
N LEU A 113 9.78 20.19 0.80
CA LEU A 113 9.60 21.17 1.88
C LEU A 113 8.34 22.04 1.74
N TYR A 114 7.75 22.10 0.55
CA TYR A 114 6.64 23.02 0.21
C TYR A 114 5.28 22.35 0.03
N TYR A 115 5.23 21.02 0.05
CA TYR A 115 4.01 20.28 -0.26
C TYR A 115 3.55 19.49 0.97
N GLU A 116 2.27 19.66 1.31
CA GLU A 116 1.59 18.95 2.40
C GLU A 116 1.48 17.44 2.11
N ASP A 117 1.58 17.07 0.84
CA ASP A 117 1.29 15.74 0.33
C ASP A 117 2.44 14.74 0.54
N ARG A 118 2.09 13.54 0.99
CA ARG A 118 3.00 12.42 1.24
C ARG A 118 2.84 11.38 0.14
N ALA A 119 3.90 11.21 -0.64
CA ALA A 119 4.00 10.19 -1.69
C ALA A 119 5.48 9.94 -1.97
N ARG A 120 5.78 8.91 -2.76
CA ARG A 120 7.12 8.66 -3.30
C ARG A 120 6.98 8.20 -4.74
N ALA A 121 7.66 8.88 -5.66
CA ALA A 121 7.71 8.49 -7.06
C ALA A 121 8.97 7.66 -7.31
N PHE A 122 8.82 6.55 -8.03
CA PHE A 122 9.92 5.70 -8.48
C PHE A 122 9.94 5.68 -10.00
N LEU A 123 11.13 5.87 -10.57
CA LEU A 123 11.36 5.73 -12.01
C LEU A 123 11.27 4.26 -12.39
N LEU A 124 10.52 3.94 -13.45
CA LEU A 124 10.41 2.56 -13.92
C LEU A 124 11.74 1.98 -14.42
N SER A 125 12.62 2.83 -14.93
CA SER A 125 13.96 2.43 -15.42
C SER A 125 14.89 1.99 -14.29
N ASP A 126 14.63 2.43 -13.06
CA ASP A 126 15.62 2.38 -11.98
C ASP A 126 15.25 1.38 -10.88
N ASP A 127 13.96 1.06 -10.71
CA ASP A 127 13.53 0.22 -9.59
C ASP A 127 12.35 -0.72 -9.93
N PRO A 128 12.63 -1.92 -10.45
CA PRO A 128 11.60 -2.92 -10.73
C PRO A 128 11.04 -3.61 -9.47
N ASN A 129 11.69 -3.44 -8.30
CA ASN A 129 11.44 -4.28 -7.12
C ASN A 129 11.08 -3.49 -5.86
N VAL A 130 10.36 -2.37 -6.02
CA VAL A 130 9.86 -1.57 -4.90
C VAL A 130 9.13 -2.44 -3.88
N THR A 131 9.60 -2.44 -2.64
CA THR A 131 9.05 -3.20 -1.52
C THR A 131 8.24 -2.30 -0.58
N LYS A 132 7.54 -2.91 0.39
CA LYS A 132 6.89 -2.17 1.49
C LYS A 132 7.88 -1.27 2.24
N ALA A 133 9.08 -1.77 2.53
CA ALA A 133 10.08 -1.04 3.31
C ALA A 133 10.59 0.21 2.58
N ASP A 134 10.57 0.19 1.25
CA ASP A 134 10.96 1.36 0.44
C ASP A 134 9.91 2.48 0.51
N VAL A 135 8.65 2.15 0.81
CA VAL A 135 7.52 3.11 0.82
C VAL A 135 7.08 3.51 2.24
N CYS A 136 6.97 2.54 3.15
CA CYS A 136 6.58 2.70 4.55
C CYS A 136 7.80 3.01 5.42
N GLN A 137 8.29 4.24 5.35
CA GLN A 137 9.56 4.64 5.96
C GLN A 137 9.39 5.32 7.33
N LEU A 138 8.17 5.73 7.65
CA LEU A 138 7.84 6.38 8.91
C LEU A 138 7.17 5.39 9.88
N SER A 139 7.24 5.71 11.17
CA SER A 139 6.52 4.98 12.22
C SER A 139 5.30 5.76 12.70
N ARG A 140 4.27 5.06 13.21
CA ARG A 140 3.09 5.68 13.81
C ARG A 140 3.43 6.74 14.87
N SER A 141 4.48 6.51 15.67
CA SER A 141 4.94 7.46 16.70
C SER A 141 5.47 8.79 16.14
N THR A 142 5.86 8.82 14.86
CA THR A 142 6.43 10.01 14.21
C THR A 142 5.41 10.77 13.36
N VAL A 143 4.15 10.30 13.31
CA VAL A 143 3.11 10.84 12.43
C VAL A 143 1.86 11.16 13.23
N THR A 144 1.36 12.38 13.10
CA THR A 144 0.04 12.74 13.62
C THR A 144 -1.05 12.07 12.76
N PRO A 145 -1.95 11.27 13.32
CA PRO A 145 -3.01 10.64 12.56
C PRO A 145 -4.04 11.67 12.08
N ARG A 146 -4.65 11.39 10.93
CA ARG A 146 -5.88 12.06 10.48
C ARG A 146 -7.09 11.21 10.86
N ILE A 147 -8.15 11.84 11.33
CA ILE A 147 -9.41 11.13 11.58
C ILE A 147 -10.16 10.95 10.25
N MET A 148 -10.62 9.73 10.01
CA MET A 148 -11.48 9.36 8.90
C MET A 148 -12.86 9.00 9.42
N ILE A 149 -13.91 9.61 8.85
CA ILE A 149 -15.31 9.34 9.19
C ILE A 149 -16.02 8.85 7.93
N LYS A 150 -16.74 7.73 8.05
CA LYS A 150 -17.48 7.13 6.94
C LYS A 150 -18.69 7.99 6.60
N ARG A 151 -18.92 8.22 5.30
CA ARG A 151 -20.14 8.85 4.79
C ARG A 151 -21.30 7.87 4.71
#